data_AF-L1QJG5-F1
#
_entry.id   AF-L1QJG5-F1
#
_cell.length_a   1.000
_cell.length_b   1.000
_cell.length_c   1.000
_cell.angle_alpha   90.00
_cell.angle_beta   90.00
_cell.angle_gamma   90.00
#
_symmetry.space_group_name_H-M   'P 1'
#
loop_
_entity.id
_entity.type
_entity.pdbx_description
1 polymer ?
#
loop_
_entity_poly.entity_id
_entity_poly.type
_entity_poly.pdbx_seq_one_letter_code
_entity_poly.pdbx_strand_id
1 'polypeptide(L)' 'MSFNKKTIEDVQVNGKRVLVRCDFNVPLKDGVITDENRLVGALPTIKYLVENGAKVILCSHLGKDALRL' A
#
# COMPACT_ATOMS: atom_id res chain seq x y z
N MET A 1 20.79 7.23 -2.71
CA MET A 1 21.14 5.80 -2.90
C MET A 1 20.50 5.35 -4.20
N SER A 2 21.23 4.68 -5.09
CA SER A 2 20.67 4.05 -6.30
C SER A 2 20.56 2.56 -6.05
N PHE A 3 19.34 2.02 -6.06
CA PHE A 3 19.09 0.59 -5.95
C PHE A 3 18.88 0.03 -7.36
N ASN A 4 19.45 -1.13 -7.68
CA ASN A 4 19.17 -1.84 -8.94
C ASN A 4 17.80 -2.54 -8.86
N LYS A 5 16.72 -1.75 -8.88
CA LYS A 5 15.33 -2.19 -8.79
C LYS A 5 14.49 -1.39 -9.77
N LYS A 6 13.51 -2.07 -10.38
CA LYS A 6 12.44 -1.39 -11.12
C LYS A 6 11.51 -0.71 -10.12
N THR A 7 11.04 0.47 -10.50
CA THR A 7 10.07 1.28 -9.78
C THR A 7 8.69 1.16 -10.43
N ILE A 8 7.69 1.79 -9.83
CA ILE A 8 6.34 1.86 -10.40
C ILE A 8 6.31 2.64 -11.73
N GLU A 9 7.27 3.53 -11.95
CA GLU A 9 7.38 4.38 -13.14
C GLU A 9 7.96 3.61 -14.34
N ASP A 10 8.64 2.48 -14.09
CA ASP A 10 9.26 1.64 -15.12
C ASP A 10 8.29 0.61 -15.73
N VAL A 11 7.01 0.61 -15.33
CA VAL A 11 6.05 -0.44 -15.67
C VAL A 11 4.78 0.17 -16.27
N GLN A 12 4.33 -0.39 -17.39
CA GLN A 12 3.03 -0.05 -17.98
C GLN A 12 1.90 -0.65 -17.15
N VAL A 13 1.04 0.18 -16.57
CA VAL A 13 -0.03 -0.25 -15.63
C VAL A 13 -1.45 -0.07 -16.16
N ASN A 14 -1.64 0.67 -17.25
CA ASN A 14 -2.95 0.93 -17.84
C ASN A 14 -3.67 -0.38 -18.21
N GLY A 15 -4.94 -0.51 -17.78
CA GLY A 15 -5.77 -1.69 -18.01
C GLY A 15 -5.37 -2.93 -17.21
N LYS A 16 -4.33 -2.87 -16.37
CA LYS A 16 -3.86 -4.00 -15.56
C LYS A 16 -4.48 -4.03 -14.17
N ARG A 17 -4.56 -5.22 -13.61
CA ARG A 17 -4.86 -5.43 -12.18
C ARG A 17 -3.54 -5.43 -11.41
N VAL A 18 -3.36 -4.50 -10.49
CA VAL A 18 -2.12 -4.31 -9.74
C VAL A 18 -2.36 -4.61 -8.26
N LEU A 19 -1.68 -5.64 -7.75
CA LEU A 19 -1.66 -5.93 -6.32
C LEU A 19 -0.57 -5.09 -5.65
N VAL A 20 -0.97 -4.23 -4.73
CA VAL A 20 -0.08 -3.36 -3.95
C VAL A 20 -0.06 -3.85 -2.52
N ARG A 21 1.12 -4.29 -2.07
CA ARG A 21 1.35 -4.60 -0.66
C ARG A 21 1.67 -3.30 0.08
N CYS A 22 0.71 -2.81 0.85
CA CYS A 22 0.84 -1.60 1.65
C CYS A 22 1.28 -1.94 3.08
N ASP A 23 1.76 -0.93 3.78
CA ASP A 23 1.97 -0.97 5.23
C ASP A 23 0.83 -0.20 5.89
N PHE A 24 -0.25 -0.88 6.26
CA PHE A 24 -1.40 -0.31 6.98
C PHE A 24 -1.44 -0.80 8.43
N ASN A 25 -0.27 -1.15 8.98
CA ASN A 25 -0.15 -1.50 10.38
C ASN A 25 -0.18 -0.23 11.26
N VAL A 26 -1.36 0.34 11.42
CA VAL A 26 -1.62 1.57 12.16
C VAL A 26 -2.01 1.27 13.61
N PRO A 27 -1.64 2.14 14.57
CA PRO A 27 -2.11 2.01 15.94
C PRO A 27 -3.63 2.24 16.00
N LEU A 28 -4.31 1.32 16.69
CA LEU A 28 -5.73 1.38 16.95
C LEU A 28 -5.99 1.53 18.45
N LYS A 29 -6.92 2.41 18.81
CA LYS A 29 -7.48 2.51 20.16
C LYS A 29 -8.99 2.40 20.04
N ASP A 30 -9.57 1.38 20.69
CA ASP A 30 -11.02 1.13 20.66
C ASP A 30 -11.60 1.02 19.23
N GLY A 31 -10.82 0.43 18.31
CA GLY A 31 -11.19 0.29 16.89
C GLY A 31 -10.99 1.55 16.06
N VAL A 32 -10.52 2.65 16.65
CA VAL A 32 -10.26 3.93 15.99
C VAL A 32 -8.77 4.09 15.72
N ILE A 33 -8.43 4.57 14.52
CA ILE A 33 -7.05 4.86 14.12
C ILE A 33 -6.56 6.10 14.87
N THR A 34 -5.42 5.98 15.54
CA THR A 34 -4.83 7.11 16.29
C THR A 34 -3.67 7.78 15.57
N ASP A 35 -3.13 7.16 14.51
CA ASP A 35 -2.10 7.74 13.65
C ASP A 35 -2.33 7.27 12.19
N GLU A 36 -2.50 8.24 11.29
CA GLU A 36 -2.80 8.01 9.87
C GLU A 36 -1.57 8.08 8.96
N ASN A 37 -0.37 8.36 9.49
CA ASN A 37 0.84 8.60 8.70
C ASN A 37 1.12 7.50 7.67
N ARG A 38 0.87 6.24 8.04
CA ARG A 38 1.07 5.08 7.16
C ARG A 38 0.05 5.00 6.02
N LEU A 39 -1.19 5.40 6.28
CA LEU A 39 -2.24 5.49 5.26
C LEU A 39 -1.90 6.59 4.27
N VAL A 40 -1.57 7.78 4.79
CA VAL A 40 -1.19 8.95 3.98
C VAL A 40 0.06 8.66 3.14
N GLY A 41 1.04 7.97 3.72
CA GLY A 41 2.28 7.59 3.01
C GLY A 41 2.07 6.64 1.83
N ALA A 42 0.98 5.86 1.80
CA ALA A 42 0.66 4.98 0.68
C ALA A 42 -0.10 5.69 -0.46
N LEU A 43 -0.73 6.84 -0.17
CA LEU A 43 -1.56 7.56 -1.15
C LEU A 43 -0.84 7.92 -2.45
N PRO A 44 0.43 8.38 -2.46
CA PRO A 44 1.11 8.74 -3.71
C PRO A 44 1.16 7.56 -4.70
N THR A 45 1.49 6.36 -4.24
CA THR A 45 1.53 5.16 -5.10
C THR A 45 0.14 4.75 -5.56
N ILE A 46 -0.87 4.82 -4.69
CA ILE A 46 -2.25 4.45 -5.04
C ILE A 46 -2.79 5.42 -6.11
N LYS A 47 -2.62 6.73 -5.89
CA LYS A 47 -3.05 7.77 -6.83
C LYS A 47 -2.37 7.61 -8.18
N TYR A 48 -1.05 7.44 -8.20
CA TYR A 48 -0.30 7.20 -9.43
C TYR A 48 -0.88 6.03 -10.24
N LEU A 49 -1.14 4.89 -9.60
CA LEU A 49 -1.67 3.71 -10.29
C LEU A 49 -3.09 3.94 -10.84
N VAL A 50 -3.96 4.57 -10.05
CA VAL A 50 -5.34 4.88 -10.47
C VAL A 50 -5.36 5.88 -11.63
N GLU A 51 -4.59 6.96 -11.52
CA GLU A 51 -4.47 8.00 -12.57
C GLU A 51 -3.91 7.44 -13.87
N ASN A 52 -3.05 6.41 -13.79
CA ASN A 52 -2.50 5.70 -14.95
C ASN A 52 -3.37 4.51 -15.42
N GLY A 53 -4.64 4.44 -15.01
CA GLY A 53 -5.63 3.49 -15.54
C GLY A 53 -5.52 2.06 -15.01
N ALA A 54 -4.85 1.85 -13.87
CA ALA A 54 -4.76 0.54 -13.24
C ALA A 54 -5.99 0.23 -12.36
N LYS A 55 -6.36 -1.04 -12.29
CA LYS A 55 -7.26 -1.58 -11.26
C LYS A 55 -6.46 -2.01 -10.04
N VAL A 56 -6.52 -1.22 -8.98
CA VAL A 56 -5.67 -1.40 -7.78
C VAL A 56 -6.33 -2.33 -6.76
N ILE A 57 -5.56 -3.30 -6.25
CA ILE A 57 -5.94 -4.21 -5.16
C ILE A 57 -4.94 -3.99 -4.03
N LEU A 58 -5.40 -3.60 -2.84
CA LEU A 58 -4.52 -3.33 -1.69
C LEU A 58 -4.51 -4.52 -0.73
N CYS A 59 -3.33 -4.90 -0.25
CA CYS A 59 -3.19 -5.87 0.83
C CYS A 59 -2.22 -5.38 1.90
N SER A 60 -2.50 -5.73 3.15
CA SER A 60 -1.61 -5.44 4.28
C SER A 60 -1.85 -6.42 5.42
N HIS A 61 -1.05 -6.27 6.46
CA HIS A 61 -1.26 -6.88 7.77
C HIS A 61 -1.66 -5.78 8.76
N LEU A 62 -2.29 -6.17 9.87
CA LEU A 62 -2.68 -5.25 10.94
C LEU A 62 -2.47 -5.94 12.28
N GLY A 63 -1.82 -5.25 13.22
CA GLY A 63 -1.51 -5.80 14.53
C GLY A 63 -0.25 -6.67 14.54
N LYS A 64 0.00 -7.31 15.69
CA LYS A 64 1.23 -8.08 15.97
C LYS A 64 1.01 -9.59 16.03
N ASP A 65 -0.21 -10.07 15.81
CA ASP A 65 -0.56 -11.48 15.98
C ASP A 65 -0.38 -12.26 14.67
N ALA A 66 0.86 -12.63 14.39
CA ALA A 66 1.13 -13.81 13.58
C ALA A 66 1.22 -15.01 14.54
N LEU A 67 0.22 -15.91 14.49
CA LEU A 67 0.04 -17.12 15.30
C LEU A 67 -0.36 -16.93 16.77
N ARG A 68 -1.68 -16.94 16.99
CA ARG A 68 -2.27 -17.70 18.11
C ARG A 68 -3.26 -18.70 17.52
N LEU A 69 -2.74 -19.88 17.18
CA LEU A 69 -3.48 -21.13 17.18
C LEU A 69 -2.97 -21.95 18.37
#